data_AF-A0A4Q3CHZ8-F1
#
_entry.id   AF-A0A4Q3CHZ8-F1
#
_cell.length_a   1.000
_cell.length_b   1.000
_cell.length_c   1.000
_cell.angle_alpha   90.00
_cell.angle_beta   90.00
_cell.angle_gamma   90.00
#
_symmetry.space_group_name_H-M   'P 1'
#
loop_
_entity.id
_entity.type
_entity.pdbx_description
1 polymer ?
#
loop_
_entity_poly.entity_id
_entity_poly.type
_entity_poly.pdbx_seq_one_letter_code
_entity_poly.pdbx_strand_id
1 'polypeptide(L)'
;PPDRFLVQPWPVKSFMAPENSPASNEWHWFDAPLMAAHLQAAPLNAAFILTPLSGTPDFLTRTPPESHIGYAVTWFGMAIAFLVIYGVFHARAGRLRFGKRPGTDGSTQVQKKS
;
A
#
# COMPACT_ATOMS: atom_id res chain seq x y z
N PRO A 1 30.91 -7.42 -27.58
CA PRO A 1 30.65 -6.13 -26.88
C PRO A 1 29.17 -5.81 -27.03
N PRO A 2 28.50 -5.18 -26.04
CA PRO A 2 27.13 -4.72 -26.20
C PRO A 2 27.03 -3.72 -27.35
N ASP A 3 26.06 -3.90 -28.24
CA ASP A 3 25.80 -3.06 -29.42
C ASP A 3 24.77 -1.95 -29.11
N ARG A 4 24.13 -2.00 -27.95
CA ARG A 4 23.09 -1.05 -27.51
C ARG A 4 23.22 -0.70 -26.04
N PHE A 5 23.03 0.58 -25.74
CA PHE A 5 23.04 1.12 -24.39
C PHE A 5 21.74 1.89 -24.14
N LEU A 6 21.17 1.69 -22.94
CA LEU A 6 20.17 2.61 -22.44
C LEU A 6 20.87 3.79 -21.77
N VAL A 7 20.55 4.98 -22.25
CA VAL A 7 21.02 6.25 -21.71
C VAL A 7 19.88 6.85 -20.90
N GLN A 8 20.05 6.94 -19.59
CA GLN A 8 19.03 7.50 -18.69
C GLN A 8 19.68 8.49 -17.71
N PRO A 9 18.96 9.53 -17.28
CA PRO A 9 19.45 10.40 -16.22
C PRO A 9 19.52 9.63 -14.89
N TRP A 10 20.34 10.10 -13.96
CA TRP A 10 20.38 9.55 -12.61
C TRP A 10 19.03 9.76 -11.88
N PRO A 11 18.57 8.80 -11.06
CA PRO A 11 17.40 9.00 -10.24
C PRO A 11 17.66 10.13 -9.24
N VAL A 12 16.65 10.98 -9.07
CA VAL A 12 16.69 12.07 -8.09
C VAL A 12 16.73 11.47 -6.68
N LYS A 13 17.54 12.06 -5.78
CA LYS A 13 17.56 11.67 -4.36
C LYS A 13 16.13 11.69 -3.80
N SER A 14 15.68 10.55 -3.27
CA SER A 14 14.40 10.47 -2.58
C SER A 14 14.44 11.31 -1.31
N PHE A 15 13.31 11.95 -0.96
CA PHE A 15 13.18 12.72 0.27
C PHE A 15 13.45 11.88 1.53
N MET A 16 13.16 10.58 1.49
CA MET A 16 13.37 9.66 2.62
C MET A 16 14.71 8.90 2.54
N ALA A 17 15.56 9.20 1.56
CA ALA A 17 16.85 8.52 1.45
C ALA A 17 17.77 8.95 2.61
N PRO A 18 18.40 8.00 3.33
CA PRO A 18 19.44 8.30 4.30
C PRO A 18 20.64 9.02 3.65
N GLU A 19 21.47 9.65 4.46
CA GLU A 19 22.74 10.21 3.99
C GLU A 19 23.77 9.13 3.73
N ASN A 20 24.62 9.34 2.72
CA ASN A 20 25.72 8.43 2.41
C ASN A 20 26.76 8.40 3.55
N SER A 21 27.38 7.25 3.78
CA SER A 21 28.43 7.06 4.79
C SER A 21 29.72 6.52 4.14
N PRO A 22 30.63 7.40 3.70
CA PRO A 22 31.92 6.98 3.13
C PRO A 22 32.80 6.22 4.11
N ALA A 23 32.65 6.45 5.42
CA ALA A 23 33.45 5.77 6.43
C ALA A 23 33.16 4.25 6.49
N SER A 24 31.89 3.87 6.25
CA SER A 24 31.44 2.47 6.14
C SER A 24 31.33 1.98 4.69
N ASN A 25 31.65 2.83 3.70
CA ASN A 25 31.44 2.57 2.27
C ASN A 25 29.97 2.24 1.93
N GLU A 26 29.03 2.93 2.58
CA GLU A 26 27.59 2.79 2.35
C GLU A 26 27.06 3.97 1.51
N TRP A 27 26.35 3.63 0.43
CA TRP A 27 25.86 4.58 -0.57
C TRP A 27 24.37 4.34 -0.82
N HIS A 28 23.54 5.25 -0.33
CA HIS A 28 22.08 5.19 -0.41
C HIS A 28 21.51 5.94 -1.62
N TRP A 29 22.25 6.91 -2.15
CA TRP A 29 21.93 7.65 -3.36
C TRP A 29 23.21 8.07 -4.08
N PHE A 30 23.10 8.38 -5.37
CA PHE A 30 24.26 8.69 -6.19
C PHE A 30 24.76 10.12 -5.96
N ASP A 31 25.94 10.24 -5.36
CA ASP A 31 26.66 11.50 -5.12
C ASP A 31 28.02 11.45 -5.84
N ALA A 32 28.06 11.90 -7.10
CA ALA A 32 29.26 11.81 -7.93
C ALA A 32 30.50 12.49 -7.32
N PRO A 33 30.43 13.75 -6.81
CA PRO A 33 31.56 14.39 -6.15
C PRO A 33 32.10 13.60 -4.96
N LEU A 34 31.20 13.14 -4.08
CA LEU A 34 31.56 12.45 -2.85
C LEU A 34 32.12 11.05 -3.11
N MET A 35 31.55 10.33 -4.09
CA MET A 35 32.08 9.05 -4.58
C MET A 35 33.45 9.20 -5.24
N ALA A 36 33.64 10.19 -6.12
CA ALA A 36 34.91 10.42 -6.78
C ALA A 36 36.02 10.77 -5.78
N ALA A 37 35.70 11.61 -4.79
CA ALA A 37 36.62 11.97 -3.72
C ALA A 37 37.00 10.74 -2.86
N HIS A 38 36.01 9.93 -2.47
CA HIS A 38 36.25 8.73 -1.66
C HIS A 38 37.10 7.69 -2.40
N LEU A 39 36.85 7.49 -3.70
CA LEU A 39 37.57 6.54 -4.54
C LEU A 39 38.90 7.07 -5.10
N GLN A 40 39.25 8.34 -4.84
CA GLN A 40 40.40 9.03 -5.44
C GLN A 40 40.41 8.95 -6.97
N ALA A 41 39.22 8.98 -7.57
CA ALA A 41 39.03 8.88 -9.01
C ALA A 41 38.99 10.27 -9.66
N ALA A 42 39.22 10.31 -10.98
CA ALA A 42 38.91 11.49 -11.77
C ALA A 42 37.41 11.85 -11.64
N PRO A 43 37.02 13.13 -11.81
CA PRO A 43 35.63 13.54 -11.72
C PRO A 43 34.72 12.69 -12.62
N LEU A 44 33.69 12.11 -12.01
CA LEU A 44 32.74 11.26 -12.72
C LEU A 44 31.80 12.11 -13.58
N ASN A 45 31.48 11.63 -14.79
CA ASN A 45 30.40 12.22 -15.59
C ASN A 45 29.05 11.85 -14.97
N ALA A 46 28.44 12.81 -14.27
CA ALA A 46 27.17 12.62 -13.56
C ALA A 46 25.92 12.92 -14.41
N ALA A 47 26.06 13.09 -15.73
CA ALA A 47 24.93 13.45 -16.58
C ALA A 47 24.01 12.24 -16.87
N PHE A 48 24.59 11.07 -17.12
CA PHE A 48 23.85 9.89 -17.57
C PHE A 48 24.42 8.59 -17.01
N ILE A 49 23.54 7.60 -16.86
CA ILE A 49 23.88 6.20 -16.64
C ILE A 49 23.84 5.50 -18.00
N LEU A 50 24.86 4.69 -18.28
CA LEU A 50 24.89 3.79 -19.42
C LEU A 50 24.67 2.36 -18.93
N THR A 51 23.49 1.81 -19.19
CA THR A 51 23.20 0.41 -18.89
C THR A 51 23.37 -0.41 -20.16
N PRO A 52 24.32 -1.37 -20.23
CA PRO A 52 24.45 -2.24 -21.39
C PRO A 52 23.19 -3.09 -21.49
N LEU A 53 22.50 -3.00 -22.63
CA LEU A 53 21.28 -3.78 -22.84
C LEU A 53 21.68 -5.17 -23.36
N SER A 54 22.13 -6.03 -22.45
CA SER A 54 22.45 -7.43 -22.75
C SER A 54 21.28 -8.33 -22.38
N GLY A 55 20.60 -8.92 -23.36
CA GLY A 55 19.52 -9.89 -23.16
C GLY A 55 18.13 -9.39 -23.54
N THR A 56 17.08 -10.05 -23.01
CA THR A 56 15.68 -9.73 -23.29
C THR A 56 15.32 -8.31 -22.86
N PRO A 57 14.54 -7.57 -23.67
CA PRO A 57 14.16 -6.19 -23.36
C PRO A 57 13.54 -6.00 -21.96
N ASP A 58 13.88 -4.91 -21.30
CA ASP A 58 13.45 -4.58 -19.92
C ASP A 58 11.93 -4.55 -19.72
N PHE A 59 11.16 -4.26 -20.79
CA PHE A 59 9.70 -4.32 -20.75
C PHE A 59 9.14 -5.73 -20.57
N LEU A 60 9.92 -6.78 -20.82
CA LEU A 60 9.54 -8.18 -20.61
C LEU A 60 9.90 -8.67 -19.19
N THR A 61 10.80 -7.99 -18.49
CA THR A 61 11.24 -8.33 -17.12
C THR A 61 10.65 -7.40 -16.07
N ARG A 62 9.99 -6.33 -16.48
CA ARG A 62 9.23 -5.46 -15.58
C ARG A 62 8.09 -6.25 -14.95
N THR A 63 8.26 -6.64 -13.70
CA THR A 63 7.13 -7.12 -12.88
C THR A 63 6.00 -6.11 -12.99
N PRO A 64 4.78 -6.53 -13.38
CA PRO A 64 3.64 -5.64 -13.47
C PRO A 64 3.49 -4.84 -12.17
N PRO A 65 3.11 -3.55 -12.23
CA PRO A 65 2.81 -2.77 -11.02
C PRO A 65 1.88 -3.58 -10.13
N GLU A 66 2.31 -3.84 -8.89
CA GLU A 66 1.57 -4.61 -7.89
C GLU A 66 0.10 -4.14 -7.83
N SER A 67 -0.82 -5.03 -8.18
CA SER A 67 -2.26 -4.78 -8.23
C SER A 67 -2.88 -4.87 -6.82
N HIS A 68 -2.40 -4.03 -5.90
CA HIS A 68 -2.87 -3.94 -4.51
C HIS A 68 -4.40 -3.76 -4.39
N ILE A 69 -5.00 -3.07 -5.37
CA ILE A 69 -6.44 -2.82 -5.42
C ILE A 69 -7.21 -4.14 -5.62
N GLY A 70 -6.68 -5.07 -6.41
CA GLY A 70 -7.34 -6.36 -6.66
C GLY A 70 -7.47 -7.19 -5.38
N TYR A 71 -6.37 -7.29 -4.61
CA TYR A 71 -6.39 -7.96 -3.32
C TYR A 71 -7.35 -7.29 -2.33
N ALA A 72 -7.35 -5.95 -2.26
CA ALA A 72 -8.26 -5.23 -1.37
C ALA A 72 -9.73 -5.59 -1.66
N VAL A 73 -10.14 -5.60 -2.93
CA VAL A 73 -11.50 -5.97 -3.33
C VAL A 73 -11.85 -7.39 -2.90
N THR A 74 -10.95 -8.35 -3.09
CA THR A 74 -11.18 -9.75 -2.67
C THR A 74 -11.36 -9.84 -1.15
N TRP A 75 -10.48 -9.21 -0.37
CA TRP A 75 -10.53 -9.26 1.10
C TRP A 75 -11.77 -8.57 1.66
N PHE A 76 -12.09 -7.36 1.18
CA PHE A 76 -13.29 -6.65 1.64
C PHE A 76 -14.58 -7.30 1.16
N GLY A 77 -14.61 -7.84 -0.07
CA GLY A 77 -15.75 -8.61 -0.57
C GLY A 77 -16.04 -9.84 0.29
N MET A 78 -15.01 -10.59 0.67
CA MET A 78 -15.14 -11.74 1.58
C MET A 78 -15.62 -11.32 2.98
N ALA A 79 -15.08 -10.24 3.53
CA ALA A 79 -15.52 -9.70 4.82
C ALA A 79 -17.01 -9.29 4.80
N ILE A 80 -17.46 -8.62 3.75
CA ILE A 80 -18.88 -8.24 3.57
C ILE A 80 -19.76 -9.48 3.46
N ALA A 81 -19.36 -10.49 2.69
CA ALA A 81 -20.13 -11.74 2.57
C ALA A 81 -20.32 -12.42 3.93
N PHE A 82 -19.27 -12.50 4.75
CA PHE A 82 -19.37 -13.03 6.12
C PHE A 82 -20.27 -12.19 7.01
N LEU A 83 -20.19 -10.85 6.93
CA LEU A 83 -21.04 -9.95 7.72
C LEU A 83 -22.52 -10.12 7.37
N VAL A 84 -22.85 -10.27 6.09
CA VAL A 84 -24.21 -10.52 5.61
C VAL A 84 -24.73 -11.87 6.12
N ILE A 85 -23.95 -12.94 5.98
CA ILE A 85 -24.33 -14.29 6.46
C ILE A 85 -24.58 -14.25 7.98
N TYR A 86 -23.66 -13.65 8.73
CA TYR A 86 -23.78 -13.48 10.17
C TYR A 86 -25.05 -12.71 10.55
N GLY A 87 -25.29 -11.55 9.92
CA GLY A 87 -26.47 -10.72 10.18
C GLY A 87 -27.79 -11.45 9.90
N VAL A 88 -27.90 -12.14 8.77
CA VAL A 88 -29.09 -12.92 8.40
C VAL A 88 -29.32 -14.04 9.39
N PHE A 89 -28.28 -14.78 9.76
CA PHE A 89 -28.38 -15.87 10.72
C PHE A 89 -28.80 -15.37 12.11
N HIS A 90 -28.26 -14.24 12.56
CA HIS A 90 -28.58 -13.65 13.86
C HIS A 90 -30.00 -13.05 13.92
N ALA A 91 -30.47 -12.48 12.80
CA ALA A 91 -31.84 -12.01 12.65
C ALA A 91 -32.84 -13.20 12.67
N ARG A 92 -32.54 -14.28 11.96
CA ARG A 92 -33.35 -15.52 11.96
C ARG A 92 -33.36 -16.25 13.31
N ALA A 93 -32.24 -16.23 14.02
CA ALA A 93 -32.11 -16.82 15.36
C ALA A 93 -32.90 -16.04 16.45
N GLY A 94 -33.56 -14.94 16.10
CA GLY A 94 -34.51 -14.25 16.99
C GLY A 94 -33.88 -13.38 18.07
N ARG A 95 -32.57 -13.11 18.01
CA ARG A 95 -31.87 -12.32 19.06
C ARG A 95 -32.00 -10.80 18.90
N LEU A 96 -32.43 -10.33 17.73
CA LEU A 96 -32.72 -8.92 17.47
C LEU A 96 -34.23 -8.64 17.60
N ARG A 97 -34.79 -8.84 18.80
CA ARG A 97 -36.13 -8.31 19.11
C ARG A 97 -36.02 -6.79 19.28
N PHE A 98 -36.10 -6.04 18.18
CA PHE A 98 -36.41 -4.61 18.23
C PHE A 98 -37.90 -4.43 18.59
N GLY A 99 -38.25 -4.79 19.82
CA GLY A 99 -39.57 -4.56 20.36
C GLY A 99 -39.73 -3.09 20.72
N LYS A 100 -40.35 -2.31 19.83
CA LYS A 100 -40.94 -1.02 20.19
C LYS A 100 -41.97 -1.32 21.28
N ARG A 101 -41.74 -0.86 22.53
CA ARG A 101 -42.75 -0.98 23.60
C ARG A 101 -44.03 -0.28 23.10
N PRO A 102 -45.20 -0.95 23.07
CA PRO A 102 -46.45 -0.25 22.90
C PRO A 102 -46.58 0.71 24.09
N GLY A 103 -46.75 2.00 23.80
CA GLY A 103 -47.09 2.99 24.80
C GLY A 103 -48.31 2.49 25.57
N THR A 104 -48.17 2.47 26.88
CA THR A 104 -49.15 2.02 27.85
C THR A 104 -50.47 2.75 27.63
N ASP A 105 -51.47 2.06 27.10
CA ASP A 105 -52.87 2.49 27.16
C ASP A 105 -53.25 2.62 28.64
N GLY A 106 -53.36 3.87 29.09
CA GLY A 106 -53.81 4.24 30.43
C GLY A 106 -55.30 3.92 30.62
N SER A 107 -55.65 2.64 30.66
CA SER A 107 -56.93 2.17 31.18
C SER A 107 -56.85 2.11 32.70
N THR A 108 -57.02 3.26 33.34
CA THR A 108 -57.28 3.34 34.78
C THR A 108 -58.71 2.87 35.02
N GLN A 109 -58.87 1.59 35.37
CA GLN A 109 -60.12 1.01 35.86
C GLN A 109 -60.11 0.96 37.41
N VAL A 110 -61.18 1.54 37.97
CA VAL A 110 -61.85 1.26 39.26
C VAL A 110 -61.08 1.43 40.57
N GLN A 111 -61.46 2.47 41.33
CA GLN A 111 -61.96 2.26 42.70
C GLN A 111 -62.74 3.48 43.22
N LYS A 112 -64.05 3.32 43.44
CA LYS A 112 -64.68 3.63 44.74
C LYS A 112 -66.07 3.01 44.84
N LYS A 113 -66.19 2.16 45.87
CA LYS A 113 -67.43 1.61 46.42
C LYS A 113 -68.07 2.61 47.38
N SER A 114 -69.40 2.46 47.51
CA SER A 114 -70.33 3.05 48.48
C SER A 114 -70.77 4.49 48.26
#